data_AF-A0A2G9USR9-F1
#
_entry.id   AF-A0A2G9USR9-F1
#
_cell.length_a   1.000
_cell.length_b   1.000
_cell.length_c   1.000
_cell.angle_alpha   90.00
_cell.angle_beta   90.00
_cell.angle_gamma   90.00
#
_symmetry.space_group_name_H-M   'P 1'
#
loop_
_entity.id
_entity.type
_entity.pdbx_description
1 polymer ?
#
loop_
_entity_poly.entity_id
_entity_poly.type
_entity_poly.pdbx_seq_one_letter_code
_entity_poly.pdbx_strand_id
1 'polypeptide(L)'
;MIILLNGIGVLFPWNMFITIAPNYYVEYWFTVDGNKTSYAKSFMSALGITAQIPNFIMSIINMSQIIGGSLMIRVAGPLTVNCLNVAVILALVIFQDPSQDAMNWFYTVSLVIVMVMNASNGLYQVRFLSFLSA
;
A
#
# COMPACT_ATOMS: atom_id res chain seq x y z
N MET A 1 -9.69 15.19 17.39
CA MET A 1 -9.02 15.70 16.16
C MET A 1 -7.76 14.94 15.78
N ILE A 2 -6.82 14.68 16.70
CA ILE A 2 -5.56 13.98 16.38
C ILE A 2 -5.80 12.60 15.72
N ILE A 3 -6.78 11.82 16.18
CA ILE A 3 -7.11 10.50 15.59
C ILE A 3 -7.64 10.61 14.15
N LEU A 4 -8.45 11.64 13.85
CA LEU A 4 -8.98 11.89 12.51
C LEU A 4 -7.86 12.27 11.53
N LEU A 5 -6.95 13.16 11.96
CA LEU A 5 -5.80 13.60 11.17
C LEU A 5 -4.86 12.43 10.84
N ASN A 6 -4.58 11.57 11.82
CA ASN A 6 -3.78 10.37 11.62
C ASN A 6 -4.49 9.36 10.70
N GLY A 7 -5.82 9.24 10.77
CA GLY A 7 -6.59 8.36 9.88
C GLY A 7 -6.54 8.80 8.42
N ILE A 8 -6.64 10.11 8.16
CA ILE A 8 -6.45 10.67 6.82
C ILE A 8 -5.02 10.41 6.34
N GLY A 9 -4.01 10.64 7.19
CA GLY A 9 -2.60 10.43 6.83
C GLY A 9 -2.24 9.00 6.44
N VAL A 10 -2.92 8.00 7.03
CA VAL A 10 -2.69 6.58 6.72
C VAL A 10 -3.40 6.16 5.42
N LEU A 11 -4.60 6.69 5.14
CA LEU A 11 -5.37 6.32 3.94
C LEU A 11 -4.98 7.11 2.68
N PHE A 12 -4.43 8.31 2.84
CA PHE A 12 -4.08 9.20 1.73
C PHE A 12 -3.06 8.58 0.75
N PRO A 13 -1.94 7.97 1.20
CA PRO A 13 -0.99 7.29 0.30
C PRO A 13 -1.62 6.22 -0.56
N TRP A 14 -2.46 5.37 0.04
CA TRP A 14 -3.14 4.30 -0.67
C TRP A 14 -4.09 4.86 -1.74
N ASN A 15 -4.90 5.85 -1.37
CA ASN A 15 -5.85 6.47 -2.28
C ASN A 15 -5.14 7.19 -3.45
N MET A 16 -3.99 7.82 -3.22
CA MET A 16 -3.20 8.38 -4.31
C MET A 16 -2.61 7.29 -5.22
N PHE A 17 -2.09 6.21 -4.62
CA PHE A 17 -1.48 5.11 -5.37
C PHE A 17 -2.46 4.48 -6.36
N ILE A 18 -3.68 4.16 -5.91
CA ILE A 18 -4.70 3.56 -6.79
C ILE A 18 -5.14 4.50 -7.91
N THR A 19 -5.11 5.81 -7.69
CA THR A 19 -5.46 6.81 -8.72
C THR A 19 -4.41 6.88 -9.82
N ILE A 20 -3.12 6.79 -9.48
CA ILE A 20 -2.04 6.83 -10.47
C ILE A 20 -1.78 5.47 -11.12
N ALA A 21 -2.19 4.36 -10.47
CA ALA A 21 -1.88 2.99 -10.89
C ALA A 21 -2.19 2.69 -12.38
N PRO A 22 -3.38 3.05 -12.91
CA PRO A 22 -3.70 2.78 -14.31
C PRO A 22 -2.75 3.52 -15.27
N ASN A 23 -2.54 4.82 -15.08
CA ASN A 23 -1.77 5.61 -16.03
C ASN A 23 -0.26 5.34 -15.93
N TYR A 24 0.29 5.32 -14.71
CA TYR A 24 1.73 5.20 -14.52
C TYR A 24 2.22 3.75 -14.65
N TYR A 25 1.55 2.79 -14.01
CA TYR A 25 2.03 1.41 -14.01
C TYR A 25 1.55 0.65 -15.25
N VAL A 26 0.26 0.75 -15.59
CA VAL A 26 -0.31 -0.06 -16.69
C VAL A 26 0.01 0.54 -18.06
N GLU A 27 -0.34 1.82 -18.28
CA GLU A 27 -0.21 2.45 -19.61
C GLU A 27 1.22 2.91 -19.92
N TYR A 28 2.01 3.31 -18.93
CA TYR A 28 3.40 3.77 -19.14
C TYR A 28 4.43 2.67 -18.88
N TRP A 29 4.45 2.06 -17.69
CA TRP A 29 5.53 1.14 -17.30
C TRP A 29 5.42 -0.26 -17.90
N PHE A 30 4.23 -0.85 -17.95
CA PHE A 30 4.00 -2.23 -18.41
C PHE A 30 3.49 -2.32 -19.85
N THR A 31 3.57 -1.22 -20.61
CA THR A 31 3.22 -1.17 -22.02
C THR A 31 4.49 -0.93 -22.83
N VAL A 32 4.73 -1.79 -23.82
CA VAL A 32 5.92 -1.72 -24.67
C VAL A 32 5.46 -1.45 -26.10
N ASP A 33 5.97 -0.39 -26.72
CA ASP A 33 5.64 -0.01 -28.10
C ASP A 33 4.13 0.07 -28.39
N GLY A 34 3.35 0.54 -27.41
CA GLY A 34 1.88 0.62 -27.49
C GLY A 34 1.13 -0.70 -27.26
N ASN A 35 1.84 -1.81 -27.02
CA ASN A 35 1.26 -3.11 -26.73
C ASN A 35 1.28 -3.42 -25.23
N LYS A 36 0.10 -3.65 -24.66
CA LYS A 36 -0.06 -4.04 -23.25
C LYS A 36 0.51 -5.43 -23.00
N THR A 37 1.54 -5.51 -22.17
CA THR A 37 2.16 -6.79 -21.78
C THR A 37 1.23 -7.60 -20.88
N SER A 38 1.60 -8.85 -20.58
CA SER A 38 0.87 -9.67 -19.60
C SER A 38 0.79 -8.99 -18.22
N TYR A 39 1.87 -8.32 -17.80
CA TYR A 39 1.94 -7.57 -16.55
C TYR A 39 0.92 -6.43 -16.51
N ALA A 40 0.78 -5.65 -17.59
CA ALA A 40 -0.21 -4.58 -17.67
C ALA A 40 -1.64 -5.09 -17.46
N LYS A 41 -1.98 -6.23 -18.08
CA LYS A 41 -3.32 -6.83 -17.99
C LYS A 41 -3.61 -7.39 -16.60
N SER A 42 -2.60 -7.94 -15.92
CA SER A 42 -2.76 -8.54 -14.59
C SER A 42 -2.60 -7.56 -13.44
N PHE A 43 -1.88 -6.45 -13.63
CA PHE A 43 -1.42 -5.58 -12.55
C PHE A 43 -2.55 -5.06 -11.66
N MET A 44 -3.63 -4.55 -12.25
CA MET A 44 -4.75 -3.99 -11.46
C MET A 44 -5.46 -5.07 -10.62
N SER A 45 -5.62 -6.27 -11.18
CA SER A 45 -6.20 -7.40 -10.44
C SER A 45 -5.27 -7.86 -9.32
N ALA A 46 -3.99 -8.05 -9.64
CA ALA A 46 -2.97 -8.43 -8.66
C ALA A 46 -2.82 -7.40 -7.54
N LEU A 47 -2.85 -6.11 -7.86
CA LEU A 47 -2.83 -4.99 -6.92
C LEU A 47 -4.04 -5.05 -5.98
N GLY A 48 -5.25 -5.28 -6.51
CA GLY A 48 -6.45 -5.42 -5.70
C GLY A 48 -6.36 -6.59 -4.72
N ILE A 49 -5.98 -7.77 -5.20
CA ILE A 49 -5.84 -8.96 -4.36
C ILE A 49 -4.76 -8.76 -3.30
N THR A 50 -3.59 -8.26 -3.71
CA THR A 50 -2.42 -8.04 -2.85
C THR A 50 -2.68 -6.95 -1.82
N ALA A 51 -3.57 -6.00 -2.07
CA ALA A 51 -3.98 -5.01 -1.07
C ALA A 51 -4.93 -5.62 -0.02
N GLN A 52 -5.87 -6.47 -0.42
CA GLN A 52 -6.93 -6.93 0.48
C GLN A 52 -6.48 -8.03 1.44
N ILE A 53 -5.69 -8.99 0.96
CA ILE A 53 -5.18 -10.10 1.78
C ILE A 53 -4.45 -9.63 3.05
N PRO A 54 -3.42 -8.76 2.98
CA PRO A 54 -2.70 -8.32 4.16
C PRO A 54 -3.57 -7.46 5.08
N ASN A 55 -4.43 -6.61 4.54
CA ASN A 55 -5.34 -5.80 5.36
C ASN A 55 -6.24 -6.71 6.22
N PHE A 56 -6.81 -7.76 5.60
CA PHE A 56 -7.63 -8.74 6.29
C PHE A 56 -6.86 -9.53 7.35
N ILE A 57 -5.67 -10.03 7.02
CA ILE A 57 -4.81 -10.77 7.96
C ILE A 57 -4.45 -9.90 9.17
N MET A 58 -3.99 -8.67 8.93
CA MET A 58 -3.63 -7.74 10.00
C MET A 58 -4.83 -7.35 10.83
N SER A 59 -6.01 -7.24 10.23
CA SER A 59 -7.26 -6.99 10.94
C SER A 59 -7.62 -8.13 11.90
N ILE A 60 -7.43 -9.40 11.49
CA ILE A 60 -7.64 -10.58 12.36
C ILE A 60 -6.61 -10.60 13.51
N ILE A 61 -5.33 -10.39 13.21
CA ILE A 61 -4.26 -10.36 14.22
C ILE A 61 -4.52 -9.24 15.26
N ASN A 62 -5.04 -8.11 14.80
CA ASN A 62 -5.40 -7.01 15.67
C ASN A 62 -6.60 -7.35 16.57
N MET A 63 -7.67 -7.92 15.99
CA MET A 63 -8.88 -8.34 16.70
C MET A 63 -8.57 -9.36 17.80
N SER A 64 -7.72 -10.34 17.51
CA SER A 64 -7.27 -11.37 18.46
C SER A 64 -6.35 -10.85 19.57
N GLN A 65 -6.08 -9.54 19.64
CA GLN A 65 -5.19 -8.89 20.62
C GLN A 65 -3.77 -9.48 20.68
N ILE A 66 -3.33 -10.21 19.65
CA ILE A 66 -2.02 -10.89 19.63
C ILE A 66 -0.87 -9.87 19.71
N ILE A 67 -1.03 -8.70 19.10
CA ILE A 67 -0.05 -7.62 19.15
C ILE A 67 -0.31 -6.77 20.39
N GLY A 68 0.42 -7.00 21.48
CA GLY A 68 0.52 -6.17 22.70
C GLY A 68 1.42 -4.92 22.52
N GLY A 69 1.15 -3.78 23.18
CA GLY A 69 1.96 -2.56 23.07
C GLY A 69 1.23 -1.25 23.42
N SER A 70 2.00 -0.17 23.68
CA SER A 70 1.44 1.15 24.00
C SER A 70 0.71 1.77 22.81
N LEU A 71 -0.37 2.52 23.09
CA LEU A 71 -1.22 3.13 22.06
C LEU A 71 -0.45 4.04 21.09
N MET A 72 0.58 4.73 21.59
CA MET A 72 1.41 5.64 20.81
C MET A 72 2.26 4.94 19.75
N ILE A 73 2.91 3.81 20.08
CA ILE A 73 3.71 3.03 19.13
C ILE A 73 2.82 2.43 18.03
N ARG A 74 1.59 2.06 18.39
CA ARG A 74 0.61 1.46 17.47
C ARG A 74 -0.02 2.45 16.49
N VAL A 75 0.02 3.76 16.77
CA VAL A 75 -0.43 4.83 15.86
C VAL A 75 0.74 5.38 15.06
N ALA A 76 1.86 5.67 15.74
CA ALA A 76 3.06 6.22 15.10
C ALA A 76 3.73 5.21 14.16
N GLY A 77 3.68 3.91 14.46
CA GLY A 77 4.27 2.86 13.63
C GLY A 77 3.67 2.81 12.23
N PRO A 78 2.34 2.59 12.08
CA PRO A 78 1.69 2.59 10.77
C PRO A 78 1.86 3.88 9.98
N LEU A 79 1.87 5.03 10.65
CA LEU A 79 2.12 6.32 10.02
C LEU A 79 3.54 6.41 9.47
N THR A 80 4.54 6.04 10.26
CA THR A 80 5.95 6.06 9.84
C THR A 80 6.19 5.13 8.66
N VAL A 81 5.62 3.92 8.69
CA VAL A 81 5.71 2.95 7.57
C VAL A 81 5.08 3.53 6.30
N ASN A 82 3.92 4.18 6.40
CA ASN A 82 3.27 4.82 5.26
C ASN A 82 4.12 5.96 4.67
N CYS A 83 4.71 6.82 5.52
CA CYS A 83 5.62 7.86 5.06
C CYS A 83 6.85 7.30 4.33
N LEU A 84 7.46 6.24 4.87
CA LEU A 84 8.60 5.58 4.23
C LEU A 84 8.21 4.92 2.90
N ASN A 85 7.05 4.26 2.84
CA ASN A 85 6.56 3.66 1.60
C ASN A 85 6.37 4.71 0.49
N VAL A 86 5.82 5.88 0.82
CA VAL A 86 5.68 6.98 -0.16
C VAL A 86 7.05 7.44 -0.65
N ALA A 87 8.02 7.60 0.26
CA ALA A 87 9.38 7.99 -0.13
C ALA A 87 10.03 6.95 -1.06
N VAL A 88 9.85 5.66 -0.79
CA VAL A 88 10.35 4.58 -1.65
C VAL A 88 9.65 4.59 -3.02
N ILE A 89 8.33 4.78 -3.08
CA ILE A 89 7.60 4.89 -4.35
C ILE A 89 8.14 6.06 -5.17
N LEU A 90 8.31 7.24 -4.56
CA LEU A 90 8.86 8.41 -5.24
C LEU A 90 10.28 8.16 -5.75
N ALA A 91 11.13 7.50 -4.96
CA ALA A 91 12.47 7.13 -5.38
C ALA A 91 12.42 6.17 -6.58
N LEU A 92 11.57 5.15 -6.55
CA LEU A 92 11.39 4.24 -7.68
C LEU A 92 10.90 4.96 -8.94
N VAL A 93 10.00 5.94 -8.80
CA VAL A 93 9.50 6.73 -9.94
C VAL A 93 10.58 7.63 -10.54
N ILE A 94 11.49 8.18 -9.73
CA ILE A 94 12.52 9.11 -10.18
C ILE A 94 13.74 8.39 -10.78
N PHE A 95 14.14 7.26 -10.18
CA PHE A 95 15.40 6.59 -10.52
C PHE A 95 15.24 5.40 -11.47
N GLN A 96 14.01 4.93 -11.71
CA GLN A 96 13.78 3.77 -12.55
C GLN A 96 12.94 4.12 -13.77
N ASP A 97 13.52 3.90 -14.94
CA ASP A 97 12.84 3.99 -16.23
C ASP A 97 12.28 2.62 -16.68
N PRO A 98 11.20 2.61 -17.48
CA PRO A 98 10.65 1.38 -18.05
C PRO A 98 11.68 0.63 -18.90
N SER A 99 11.96 -0.61 -18.54
CA SER A 99 12.77 -1.53 -19.34
C SER A 99 12.21 -2.94 -19.28
N GLN A 100 12.35 -3.70 -20.38
CA GLN A 100 11.82 -5.06 -20.44
C GLN A 100 12.48 -5.98 -19.40
N ASP A 101 13.79 -5.82 -19.18
CA ASP A 101 14.55 -6.62 -18.21
C ASP A 101 14.15 -6.31 -16.77
N ALA A 102 13.84 -5.06 -16.45
CA ALA A 102 13.42 -4.64 -15.11
C ALA A 102 11.93 -4.87 -14.84
N MET A 103 11.14 -5.21 -15.86
CA MET A 103 9.68 -5.23 -15.78
C MET A 103 9.15 -6.22 -14.74
N ASN A 104 9.71 -7.43 -14.67
CA ASN A 104 9.34 -8.42 -13.66
C ASN A 104 9.69 -7.96 -12.23
N TRP A 105 10.92 -7.45 -12.05
CA TRP A 105 11.37 -6.92 -10.76
C TRP A 105 10.49 -5.76 -10.28
N PHE A 106 10.26 -4.78 -11.15
CA PHE A 106 9.46 -3.60 -10.83
C PHE A 106 8.00 -3.97 -10.50
N TYR A 107 7.43 -4.94 -11.22
CA TYR A 107 6.11 -5.49 -10.93
C TYR A 107 6.04 -6.10 -9.52
N THR A 108 6.97 -7.00 -9.19
CA THR A 108 6.99 -7.67 -7.88
C THR A 108 7.19 -6.67 -6.74
N VAL A 109 8.17 -5.76 -6.86
CA VAL A 109 8.45 -4.76 -5.81
C VAL A 109 7.26 -3.84 -5.57
N SER A 110 6.62 -3.38 -6.65
CA SER A 110 5.43 -2.53 -6.55
C SER A 110 4.30 -3.21 -5.78
N LEU A 111 4.06 -4.50 -6.03
CA LEU A 111 3.06 -5.28 -5.29
C LEU A 111 3.45 -5.50 -3.82
N VAL A 112 4.74 -5.72 -3.53
CA VAL A 112 5.22 -5.85 -2.14
C VAL A 112 5.04 -4.55 -1.37
N ILE A 113 5.32 -3.39 -1.96
CA ILE A 113 5.09 -2.08 -1.33
C ILE A 113 3.60 -1.90 -1.03
N VAL A 114 2.73 -2.23 -1.99
CA VAL A 114 1.27 -2.20 -1.79
C VAL A 114 0.83 -3.13 -0.65
N MET A 115 1.44 -4.32 -0.56
CA MET A 115 1.16 -5.28 0.52
C MET A 115 1.51 -4.70 1.89
N VAL A 116 2.70 -4.11 2.04
CA VAL A 116 3.17 -3.51 3.29
C VAL A 116 2.32 -2.29 3.67
N MET A 117 1.98 -1.44 2.70
CA MET A 117 1.10 -0.29 2.90
C MET A 117 -0.28 -0.73 3.40
N ASN A 118 -0.89 -1.76 2.79
CA ASN A 118 -2.21 -2.24 3.21
C ASN A 118 -2.19 -3.05 4.51
N ALA A 119 -1.10 -3.75 4.82
CA ALA A 119 -0.89 -4.35 6.15
C ALA A 119 -0.89 -3.28 7.24
N SER A 120 -0.16 -2.19 7.01
CA SER A 120 -0.11 -1.01 7.89
C SER A 120 -1.49 -0.37 8.07
N ASN A 121 -2.26 -0.26 6.99
CA ASN A 121 -3.61 0.29 7.03
C ASN A 121 -4.59 -0.58 7.84
N GLY A 122 -4.51 -1.92 7.70
CA GLY A 122 -5.34 -2.85 8.47
C GLY A 122 -5.06 -2.81 9.98
N LEU A 123 -3.79 -2.62 10.37
CA LEU A 123 -3.43 -2.39 11.77
C LEU A 123 -4.09 -1.13 12.35
N TYR A 124 -4.20 -0.08 11.54
CA TYR A 124 -4.77 1.20 11.97
C TYR A 124 -6.31 1.16 12.06
N GLN A 125 -6.99 0.59 11.04
CA GLN A 125 -8.46 0.66 10.88
C GLN A 125 -9.26 -0.05 12.00
N VAL A 126 -8.83 -1.23 12.45
CA VAL A 126 -9.55 -2.00 13.50
C VAL A 126 -9.60 -1.26 14.84
N ARG A 127 -8.64 -0.36 15.11
CA ARG A 127 -8.56 0.34 16.39
C ARG A 127 -9.42 1.60 16.45
N PHE A 128 -9.68 2.24 15.31
CA PHE A 128 -10.67 3.33 15.21
C PHE A 128 -12.05 2.86 15.70
N LEU A 129 -12.47 1.66 15.30
CA LEU A 129 -13.74 1.07 15.73
C LEU A 129 -13.74 0.73 17.23
N SER A 130 -12.64 0.16 17.76
CA SER A 130 -12.52 -0.16 19.20
C SER A 130 -12.50 1.07 20.12
N PHE A 131 -12.11 2.24 19.61
CA PHE A 131 -12.07 3.50 20.35
C PHE A 131 -13.44 4.20 20.40
N LEU A 132 -14.35 3.91 19.46
CA LEU A 132 -15.73 4.41 19.47
C LEU A 132 -16.68 3.58 20.35
N SER A 133 -16.28 2.35 20.69
CA SER A 133 -17.03 1.43 21.54
C SER A 133 -16.69 1.54 23.04
N ALA A 134 -15.88 2.52 23.44
CA ALA A 134 -15.49 2.81 24.82
C ALA A 134 -15.90 4.24 25.19
#